data_AF-A0A1Z9L1X9-F1
#
_entry.id   AF-A0A1Z9L1X9-F1
#
_cell.length_a   1.000
_cell.length_b   1.000
_cell.length_c   1.000
_cell.angle_alpha   90.00
_cell.angle_beta   90.00
_cell.angle_gamma   90.00
#
_symmetry.space_group_name_H-M   'P 1'
#
loop_
_entity.id
_entity.type
_entity.pdbx_description
1 polymer ?
#
loop_
_entity_poly.entity_id
_entity_poly.type
_entity_poly.pdbx_seq_one_letter_code
_entity_poly.pdbx_strand_id
1 'polypeptide(L)'
;MAGWIYILFEIFSGEAGRAAAKGGNRAVATCFGAMRMIVTIGWAIYPLGYVFGYLAGGIDSNTLNIIYNLADFVNKLAFGLVIWAAAMQNTSLSKR
;
A
#
# COMPACT_ATOMS: atom_id res chain seq x y z
N MET A 1 1.44 14.05 -6.23
CA MET A 1 2.12 13.14 -7.19
C MET A 1 3.58 12.88 -6.84
N ALA A 2 4.45 13.91 -6.82
CA ALA A 2 5.89 13.71 -6.57
C ALA A 2 6.21 12.93 -5.28
N GLY A 3 5.54 13.25 -4.16
CA GLY A 3 5.74 12.53 -2.90
C GLY A 3 5.37 11.04 -2.98
N TRP A 4 4.29 10.68 -3.67
CA TRP A 4 3.92 9.27 -3.86
C TRP A 4 4.95 8.53 -4.73
N ILE A 5 5.40 9.16 -5.81
CA ILE A 5 6.45 8.60 -6.68
C ILE A 5 7.76 8.41 -5.88
N TYR A 6 8.11 9.36 -5.02
CA TYR A 6 9.26 9.24 -4.14
C TYR A 6 9.12 8.08 -3.16
N ILE A 7 7.95 7.89 -2.55
CA ILE A 7 7.68 6.72 -1.69
C ILE A 7 7.82 5.41 -2.48
N LEU A 8 7.27 5.34 -3.69
CA LEU A 8 7.44 4.17 -4.57
C LEU A 8 8.92 3.89 -4.85
N PHE A 9 9.70 4.93 -5.17
CA PHE A 9 11.14 4.79 -5.31
C PHE A 9 11.78 4.21 -4.04
N GLU A 10 11.48 4.76 -2.87
CA GLU A 10 12.07 4.31 -1.60
C GLU A 10 11.76 2.85 -1.27
N ILE A 11 10.51 2.42 -1.44
CA ILE A 11 10.12 1.05 -1.11
C ILE A 11 10.58 0.03 -2.14
N PHE A 12 10.78 0.39 -3.41
CA PHE A 12 11.27 -0.54 -4.43
C PHE A 12 12.79 -0.55 -4.56
N SER A 13 13.39 0.62 -4.74
CA SER A 13 14.80 0.79 -5.12
C SER A 13 15.64 1.56 -4.09
N GLY A 14 15.00 2.35 -3.23
CA GLY A 14 15.65 3.17 -2.21
C GLY A 14 15.97 2.41 -0.93
N GLU A 15 16.07 3.14 0.17
CA GLU A 15 16.61 2.64 1.42
C GLU A 15 15.74 1.52 2.00
N ALA A 16 14.42 1.74 2.06
CA ALA A 16 13.48 0.76 2.61
C ALA A 16 13.49 -0.55 1.80
N GLY A 17 13.50 -0.46 0.47
CA GLY A 17 13.56 -1.63 -0.40
C GLY A 17 14.84 -2.45 -0.24
N ARG A 18 15.99 -1.77 -0.11
CA ARG A 18 17.29 -2.42 0.14
C ARG A 18 17.36 -3.02 1.53
N ALA A 19 16.82 -2.36 2.55
CA ALA A 19 16.76 -2.89 3.91
C ALA A 19 15.93 -4.18 3.97
N ALA A 20 14.75 -4.19 3.31
CA ALA A 20 13.91 -5.37 3.23
C ALA A 20 14.61 -6.54 2.50
N ALA A 21 15.37 -6.26 1.43
CA ALA A 21 16.11 -7.29 0.68
C ALA A 21 17.29 -7.90 1.47
N LYS A 22 17.91 -7.12 2.37
CA LYS A 22 18.97 -7.61 3.27
C LYS A 22 18.41 -8.37 4.48
N GLY A 23 17.12 -8.24 4.78
CA GLY A 23 16.49 -8.95 5.87
C GLY A 23 16.43 -10.47 5.63
N GLY A 24 16.55 -11.26 6.71
CA GLY A 24 16.48 -12.73 6.64
C GLY A 24 15.10 -13.33 6.96
N ASN A 25 14.13 -12.50 7.37
CA ASN A 25 12.83 -12.99 7.82
C ASN A 25 11.83 -13.09 6.66
N ARG A 26 11.45 -14.33 6.31
CA ARG A 26 10.53 -14.63 5.20
C ARG A 26 9.12 -14.04 5.38
N ALA A 27 8.59 -14.02 6.60
CA ALA A 27 7.28 -13.44 6.87
C ALA A 27 7.32 -11.91 6.68
N VAL A 28 8.40 -11.27 7.13
CA VAL A 28 8.62 -9.82 6.90
C VAL A 28 8.82 -9.53 5.41
N ALA A 29 9.59 -10.35 4.68
CA ALA A 29 9.80 -10.16 3.24
C ALA A 29 8.48 -10.26 2.46
N THR A 30 7.64 -11.25 2.79
CA THR A 30 6.31 -11.42 2.18
C THR A 30 5.40 -10.24 2.52
N CYS A 31 5.39 -9.81 3.78
CA CYS A 31 4.65 -8.65 4.25
C CYS A 31 5.05 -7.39 3.49
N PHE A 32 6.35 -7.12 3.37
CA PHE A 32 6.89 -5.97 2.67
C PHE A 32 6.53 -5.99 1.18
N GLY A 33 6.59 -7.16 0.54
CA GLY A 33 6.14 -7.34 -0.85
C GLY A 33 4.65 -6.99 -1.03
N ALA A 34 3.79 -7.46 -0.14
CA ALA A 34 2.36 -7.12 -0.17
C ALA A 34 2.12 -5.62 0.10
N MET A 35 2.85 -5.01 1.04
CA MET A 35 2.80 -3.56 1.30
C MET A 35 3.16 -2.73 0.06
N ARG A 36 4.18 -3.14 -0.70
CA ARG A 36 4.53 -2.48 -1.98
C ARG A 36 3.34 -2.47 -2.94
N MET A 37 2.61 -3.57 -3.04
CA MET A 37 1.45 -3.66 -3.93
C MET A 37 0.29 -2.76 -3.46
N ILE A 38 0.05 -2.64 -2.15
CA ILE A 38 -0.95 -1.72 -1.61
C ILE A 38 -0.57 -0.26 -1.91
N VAL A 39 0.69 0.12 -1.68
CA VAL A 39 1.15 1.50 -1.97
C VAL A 39 1.20 1.78 -3.47
N THR A 40 1.37 0.77 -4.32
CA THR A 40 1.41 0.95 -5.78
C THR A 40 0.01 0.98 -6.39
N ILE A 41 -0.80 -0.04 -6.14
CA ILE A 41 -2.11 -0.20 -6.78
C ILE A 41 -3.18 0.48 -5.95
N GLY A 42 -3.22 0.20 -4.66
CA GLY A 42 -4.24 0.72 -3.75
C GLY A 42 -4.21 2.25 -3.64
N TRP A 43 -3.01 2.83 -3.54
CA TRP A 43 -2.89 4.28 -3.43
C TRP A 43 -3.03 5.00 -4.78
N ALA A 44 -2.92 4.31 -5.92
CA ALA A 44 -3.14 4.93 -7.23
C ALA A 44 -4.58 5.45 -7.40
N ILE A 45 -5.53 4.93 -6.62
CA ILE A 45 -6.93 5.37 -6.66
C ILE A 45 -7.08 6.84 -6.24
N TYR A 46 -6.30 7.33 -5.27
CA TYR A 46 -6.38 8.72 -4.82
C TYR A 46 -5.99 9.74 -5.89
N PRO A 47 -4.79 9.68 -6.51
CA PRO A 47 -4.42 10.63 -7.55
C PRO A 47 -5.29 10.49 -8.80
N LEU A 48 -5.73 9.27 -9.16
CA LEU A 48 -6.67 9.09 -10.27
C LEU A 48 -8.01 9.75 -9.96
N GLY A 49 -8.57 9.53 -8.76
CA GLY A 49 -9.80 10.20 -8.32
C GLY A 49 -9.66 11.73 -8.34
N TYR A 50 -8.50 12.27 -7.98
CA TYR A 50 -8.26 13.71 -8.06
C TYR A 50 -8.24 14.21 -9.52
N VAL A 51 -7.54 13.51 -10.40
CA VAL A 51 -7.48 13.86 -11.83
C VAL A 51 -8.88 13.80 -12.46
N PHE A 52 -9.63 12.73 -12.23
CA PHE A 52 -10.97 12.59 -12.80
C PHE A 52 -12.01 13.51 -12.14
N GLY A 53 -11.88 13.78 -10.84
CA GLY A 53 -12.78 14.67 -10.10
C GLY A 53 -12.59 16.16 -10.43
N TYR A 54 -11.38 16.58 -10.80
CA TYR A 54 -11.07 18.02 -10.95
C TYR A 54 -10.45 18.42 -12.28
N LEU A 55 -9.71 17.52 -12.96
CA LEU A 55 -8.87 17.88 -14.12
C LEU A 55 -9.39 17.34 -15.45
N ALA A 56 -10.27 16.33 -15.46
CA ALA A 56 -10.76 15.65 -16.66
C ALA A 56 -12.24 15.91 -17.00
N GLY A 57 -12.77 17.08 -16.63
CA GLY A 57 -14.18 17.45 -16.87
C GLY A 57 -15.14 17.17 -15.72
N GLY A 58 -14.62 16.69 -14.58
CA GLY A 58 -15.32 16.63 -13.29
C GLY A 58 -16.29 15.47 -13.14
N ILE A 59 -15.88 14.43 -12.40
CA ILE A 59 -16.83 13.48 -11.80
C ILE A 59 -17.59 14.19 -10.68
N ASP A 60 -18.88 13.90 -10.52
CA ASP A 60 -19.67 14.47 -9.43
C ASP A 60 -19.08 14.09 -8.05
N SER A 61 -19.21 15.01 -7.09
CA SER A 61 -18.58 14.89 -5.78
C SER A 61 -19.05 13.67 -4.97
N ASN A 62 -20.28 13.20 -5.17
CA ASN A 62 -20.77 12.01 -4.47
C ASN A 62 -20.08 10.75 -4.99
N THR A 63 -19.94 10.61 -6.31
CA THR A 63 -19.19 9.50 -6.91
C THR A 63 -17.72 9.50 -6.48
N LEU A 64 -17.08 10.67 -6.42
CA LEU A 64 -15.70 10.79 -5.93
C LEU A 64 -15.56 10.31 -4.48
N ASN A 65 -16.48 10.71 -3.61
CA ASN A 65 -16.51 10.26 -2.21
C ASN A 65 -16.72 8.75 -2.08
N ILE A 66 -17.59 8.15 -2.90
CA ILE A 66 -17.79 6.69 -2.92
C ILE A 66 -16.50 5.98 -3.30
N ILE A 67 -15.80 6.44 -4.34
CA ILE A 67 -14.53 5.87 -4.80
C ILE A 67 -13.48 5.95 -3.68
N TYR A 68 -13.34 7.10 -3.03
CA TYR A 68 -12.36 7.27 -1.94
C TYR A 68 -12.70 6.44 -0.71
N ASN A 69 -13.98 6.34 -0.32
CA ASN A 69 -14.39 5.50 0.80
C ASN A 69 -14.12 4.01 0.50
N LEU A 70 -14.38 3.55 -0.73
CA LEU A 70 -14.06 2.19 -1.15
C LEU A 70 -12.55 1.95 -1.13
N ALA A 71 -11.75 2.89 -1.66
CA ALA A 71 -10.30 2.82 -1.63
C ALA A 71 -9.79 2.74 -0.19
N ASP A 72 -10.33 3.56 0.71
CA ASP A 72 -9.98 3.56 2.12
C ASP A 72 -10.35 2.25 2.81
N PHE A 73 -11.56 1.74 2.56
CA PHE A 73 -12.01 0.47 3.11
C PHE A 73 -11.07 -0.67 2.71
N VAL A 74 -10.75 -0.79 1.41
CA VAL A 74 -9.85 -1.82 0.90
C VAL A 74 -8.43 -1.63 1.42
N ASN A 75 -7.86 -0.42 1.29
CA ASN A 75 -6.47 -0.16 1.64
C ASN A 75 -6.22 -0.32 3.13
N LYS A 76 -7.12 0.15 3.99
CA LYS A 76 -6.93 0.07 5.45
C LYS A 76 -7.11 -1.36 5.96
N LEU A 77 -8.11 -2.10 5.46
CA LEU A 77 -8.31 -3.49 5.85
C LEU A 77 -7.23 -4.41 5.31
N ALA A 78 -6.89 -4.31 4.03
CA ALA A 78 -5.81 -5.10 3.44
C ALA A 78 -4.48 -4.82 4.13
N PHE A 79 -4.19 -3.55 4.44
CA PHE A 79 -3.00 -3.18 5.20
C PHE A 79 -2.97 -3.89 6.56
N GLY A 80 -4.04 -3.76 7.35
CA GLY A 80 -4.13 -4.39 8.67
C GLY A 80 -4.01 -5.92 8.62
N LEU A 81 -4.70 -6.56 7.68
CA LEU A 81 -4.70 -8.02 7.52
C LEU A 81 -3.32 -8.56 7.13
N VAL A 82 -2.60 -7.88 6.24
CA VAL A 82 -1.24 -8.29 5.83
C VAL A 82 -0.25 -8.17 6.99
N ILE A 83 -0.34 -7.09 7.78
CA ILE A 83 0.51 -6.92 8.99
C ILE A 83 0.19 -8.01 10.02
N TRP A 84 -1.10 -8.25 10.30
CA TRP A 84 -1.54 -9.30 11.22
C TRP A 84 -1.04 -10.69 10.78
N ALA A 85 -1.21 -11.03 9.49
CA ALA A 85 -0.77 -12.31 8.95
C ALA A 85 0.75 -12.52 9.12
N ALA A 86 1.54 -11.47 8.92
CA ALA A 86 2.99 -11.51 9.11
C ALA A 86 3.37 -11.69 10.60
N ALA A 87 2.69 -10.99 11.51
CA ALA A 87 2.92 -11.11 12.95
C ALA A 87 2.60 -12.53 13.47
N MET A 88 1.50 -13.12 12.99
CA MET A 88 1.12 -14.50 13.36
C MET A 88 2.13 -15.53 12.85
N GLN A 89 2.65 -15.36 11.63
CA GLN A 89 3.71 -16.21 11.09
C GLN A 89 5.02 -16.08 11.88
N ASN A 90 5.41 -14.87 12.27
CA ASN A 90 6.60 -14.67 13.10
C ASN A 90 6.46 -15.31 14.48
N THR A 91 5.29 -15.19 15.10
CA THR A 91 5.04 -15.75 16.43
C THR A 91 5.04 -17.28 16.41
N SER A 92 4.53 -17.91 15.35
CA SER A 92 4.53 -19.37 15.23
C SER A 92 5.93 -19.92 14.95
N LEU A 93 6.75 -19.22 14.16
CA LEU A 93 8.15 -19.57 13.93
C LEU A 93 9.01 -19.44 15.19
N SER A 94 8.78 -18.43 16.03
CA SER A 94 9.49 -18.24 17.30
C SER A 94 9.26 -19.36 18.33
N LYS A 95 8.19 -20.15 18.18
CA LYS A 95 7.85 -21.26 19.09
C LYS A 95 8.47 -22.60 18.67
N ARG A 96 9.15 -22.64 17.52
CA ARG A 96 9.84 -23.82 16.98
C ARG A 96 11.35 -23.67 17.18
#